data_AF-A0A3C1PA11-F1
#
_entry.id   AF-A0A3C1PA11-F1
#
_cell.length_a   1.000
_cell.length_b   1.000
_cell.length_c   1.000
_cell.angle_alpha   90.00
_cell.angle_beta   90.00
_cell.angle_gamma   90.00
#
_symmetry.space_group_name_H-M   'P 1'
#
loop_
_entity.id
_entity.type
_entity.pdbx_description
1 polymer ?
#
loop_
_entity_poly.entity_id
_entity_poly.type
_entity_poly.pdbx_seq_one_letter_code
_entity_poly.pdbx_strand_id
1 'polypeptide(L)'
;MDISSCNPINSQVLRLFINADIVARDKNGNPVLLVDIRTSTKDPQINTQITDLLAQAHGNIPFGMLADIEKISIFKWGTEHWLEPICVLTTADALSNYEPEFRKKRIFYDYFVSLMEAWLSDLAYQWQSSHPPFLEEIKKIGLLEKLDHGMNEQEVDVVEVKIS
;
A
#
# COMPACT_ATOMS: atom_id res chain seq x y z
N MET A 1 32.24 6.22 -40.71
CA MET A 1 32.56 5.53 -39.45
C MET A 1 31.64 6.11 -38.39
N ASP A 2 30.88 5.21 -37.77
CA ASP A 2 29.60 5.45 -37.14
C ASP A 2 29.57 6.48 -36.01
N ILE A 3 28.56 7.34 -36.06
CA ILE A 3 28.06 8.09 -34.91
C ILE A 3 27.03 7.17 -34.27
N SER A 4 27.45 6.37 -33.27
CA SER A 4 26.51 5.68 -32.39
C SER A 4 25.71 6.72 -31.60
N SER A 5 24.58 7.12 -32.17
CA SER A 5 23.49 7.80 -31.47
C SER A 5 22.93 6.86 -30.42
N CYS A 6 23.39 6.99 -29.18
CA CYS A 6 22.62 6.54 -28.02
C CYS A 6 21.29 7.31 -28.02
N ASN A 7 20.22 6.67 -28.48
CA ASN A 7 18.88 7.14 -28.18
C ASN A 7 18.72 7.14 -26.65
N PRO A 8 18.42 8.28 -25.99
CA PRO A 8 17.91 8.20 -24.64
C PRO A 8 16.60 7.44 -24.73
N ILE A 9 16.49 6.34 -23.99
CA ILE A 9 15.21 5.66 -23.79
C ILE A 9 14.32 6.71 -23.14
N ASN A 10 13.40 7.29 -23.92
CA ASN A 10 12.37 8.19 -23.44
C ASN A 10 11.44 7.35 -22.56
N SER A 11 11.77 7.19 -21.28
CA SER A 11 10.84 6.60 -20.32
C SER A 11 9.68 7.57 -20.17
N GLN A 12 8.50 7.20 -20.64
CA GLN A 12 7.30 7.96 -20.36
C GLN A 12 6.98 7.82 -18.88
N VAL A 13 6.73 8.93 -18.19
CA VAL A 13 6.37 8.94 -16.77
C VAL A 13 4.90 9.36 -16.68
N LEU A 14 4.07 8.50 -16.11
CA LEU A 14 2.71 8.83 -15.71
C LEU A 14 2.76 9.51 -14.34
N ARG A 15 2.18 10.69 -14.24
CA ARG A 15 1.96 11.38 -12.97
C ARG A 15 0.52 11.17 -12.53
N LEU A 16 0.34 10.42 -11.46
CA LEU A 16 -0.95 10.22 -10.83
C LEU A 16 -1.08 11.22 -9.68
N PHE A 17 -2.09 12.08 -9.75
CA PHE A 17 -2.47 12.90 -8.61
C PHE A 17 -3.35 12.03 -7.72
N ILE A 18 -2.78 11.56 -6.62
CA ILE A 18 -3.43 10.63 -5.70
C ILE A 18 -3.44 11.28 -4.33
N ASN A 19 -4.45 11.06 -3.52
CA ASN A 19 -4.39 11.44 -2.10
C ASN A 19 -4.24 10.13 -1.32
N ALA A 20 -3.01 9.66 -1.18
CA ALA A 20 -2.69 8.44 -0.47
C ALA A 20 -1.96 8.77 0.83
N ASP A 21 -2.39 8.13 1.91
CA ASP A 21 -1.80 8.33 3.23
C ASP A 21 -0.44 7.67 3.31
N ILE A 22 -0.29 6.51 2.66
CA ILE A 22 1.00 5.82 2.51
C ILE A 22 1.14 5.28 1.09
N VAL A 23 2.32 5.43 0.51
CA VAL A 23 2.75 4.72 -0.70
C VAL A 23 3.92 3.81 -0.33
N ALA A 24 3.72 2.50 -0.48
CA ALA A 24 4.84 1.56 -0.37
C ALA A 24 5.48 1.35 -1.73
N ARG A 25 6.81 1.38 -1.77
CA ARG A 25 7.64 1.17 -2.96
C ARG A 25 8.49 -0.07 -2.82
N ASP A 26 8.74 -0.76 -3.92
CA ASP A 26 9.72 -1.85 -3.96
C ASP A 26 11.16 -1.33 -3.77
N LYS A 27 12.12 -2.25 -3.66
CA LYS A 27 13.56 -1.94 -3.56
C LYS A 27 14.14 -1.10 -4.71
N ASN A 28 13.43 -0.98 -5.83
CA ASN A 28 13.84 -0.17 -6.98
C ASN A 28 13.13 1.20 -7.01
N GLY A 29 12.32 1.51 -6.00
CA GLY A 29 11.55 2.74 -5.90
C GLY A 29 10.24 2.74 -6.70
N ASN A 30 9.81 1.61 -7.28
CA ASN A 30 8.54 1.56 -7.99
C ASN A 30 7.39 1.46 -6.97
N PRO A 31 6.32 2.25 -7.13
CA PRO A 31 5.15 2.15 -6.25
C PRO A 31 4.48 0.78 -6.42
N VAL A 32 4.27 0.08 -5.30
CA VAL A 32 3.66 -1.27 -5.30
C VAL A 32 2.33 -1.34 -4.55
N LEU A 33 2.11 -0.41 -3.62
CA LEU A 33 0.91 -0.36 -2.80
C LEU A 33 0.52 1.10 -2.52
N LEU A 34 -0.75 1.43 -2.73
CA LEU A 34 -1.37 2.66 -2.22
C LEU A 34 -2.18 2.33 -0.96
N VAL A 35 -2.12 3.17 0.06
CA VAL A 35 -2.85 3.00 1.32
C VAL A 35 -3.69 4.23 1.62
N ASP A 36 -4.96 3.99 1.93
CA ASP A 36 -5.93 4.97 2.42
C ASP A 36 -6.39 4.52 3.82
N ILE A 37 -6.28 5.42 4.80
CA ILE A 37 -6.44 5.21 6.23
C ILE A 37 -7.61 6.04 6.73
N ARG A 38 -8.51 5.39 7.46
CA ARG A 38 -9.76 6.01 7.92
C ARG A 38 -9.99 5.76 9.40
N THR A 39 -10.12 6.83 10.17
CA THR A 39 -10.48 6.72 11.60
C THR A 39 -11.99 6.71 11.86
N SER A 40 -12.81 6.81 10.82
CA SER A 40 -14.27 6.79 10.91
C SER A 40 -14.86 5.77 9.94
N THR A 41 -15.70 4.87 10.45
CA THR A 41 -16.41 3.85 9.67
C THR A 41 -17.68 4.36 9.00
N LYS A 42 -18.02 5.66 9.17
CA LYS A 42 -19.34 6.21 8.85
C LYS A 42 -19.58 6.66 7.40
N ASP A 43 -18.62 6.49 6.49
CA ASP A 43 -18.81 6.94 5.11
C ASP A 43 -18.71 5.79 4.10
N PRO A 44 -19.87 5.28 3.62
CA PRO A 44 -19.93 4.19 2.65
C PRO A 44 -19.59 4.60 1.20
N GLN A 45 -19.41 5.90 0.88
CA GLN A 45 -19.08 6.33 -0.49
C GLN A 45 -17.63 6.07 -0.91
N ILE A 46 -16.77 5.62 0.00
CA ILE A 46 -15.32 5.79 -0.15
C ILE A 46 -14.57 4.51 -0.58
N ASN A 47 -15.23 3.36 -0.77
CA ASN A 47 -14.57 2.20 -1.43
C ASN A 47 -14.09 2.53 -2.87
N THR A 48 -14.58 3.62 -3.46
CA THR A 48 -14.30 4.04 -4.84
C THR A 48 -12.92 4.65 -5.04
N GLN A 49 -12.39 5.42 -4.08
CA GLN A 49 -11.16 6.20 -4.35
C GLN A 49 -9.94 5.31 -4.60
N ILE A 50 -9.66 4.34 -3.73
CA ILE A 50 -8.50 3.46 -3.90
C ILE A 50 -8.62 2.60 -5.16
N THR A 51 -9.83 2.14 -5.50
CA THR A 51 -10.06 1.36 -6.71
C THR A 51 -9.94 2.24 -7.96
N ASP A 52 -10.48 3.44 -7.96
CA ASP A 52 -10.37 4.39 -9.08
C ASP A 52 -8.91 4.79 -9.31
N LEU A 53 -8.12 4.93 -8.25
CA LEU A 53 -6.68 5.15 -8.33
C LEU A 53 -5.93 3.97 -8.94
N LEU A 54 -6.25 2.74 -8.53
CA LEU A 54 -5.68 1.53 -9.15
C LEU A 54 -6.03 1.44 -10.64
N ALA A 55 -7.26 1.82 -11.02
CA ALA A 55 -7.68 1.87 -12.42
C ALA A 55 -6.88 2.90 -13.23
N GLN A 56 -6.68 4.10 -12.68
CA GLN A 56 -5.87 5.15 -13.30
C GLN A 56 -4.39 4.77 -13.40
N ALA A 57 -3.87 3.96 -12.45
CA ALA A 57 -2.51 3.47 -12.50
C ALA A 57 -2.28 2.44 -13.61
N HIS A 58 -3.33 1.96 -14.30
CA HIS A 58 -3.26 1.01 -15.41
C HIS A 58 -2.42 -0.25 -15.09
N GLY A 59 -2.46 -0.70 -13.82
CA GLY A 59 -1.72 -1.87 -13.35
C GLY A 59 -0.25 -1.69 -13.05
N ASN A 60 0.27 -0.47 -13.18
CA ASN A 60 1.63 -0.17 -12.75
C ASN A 60 1.76 -0.12 -11.22
N ILE A 61 0.66 0.08 -10.50
CA ILE A 61 0.57 -0.11 -9.06
C ILE A 61 -0.34 -1.32 -8.82
N PRO A 62 0.21 -2.48 -8.42
CA PRO A 62 -0.53 -3.74 -8.39
C PRO A 62 -1.50 -3.87 -7.21
N PHE A 63 -1.29 -3.15 -6.11
CA PHE A 63 -2.10 -3.29 -4.90
C PHE A 63 -2.62 -1.95 -4.37
N GLY A 64 -3.81 -1.99 -3.78
CA GLY A 64 -4.38 -0.92 -2.97
C GLY A 64 -4.85 -1.46 -1.63
N MET A 65 -4.80 -0.65 -0.59
CA MET A 65 -5.21 -1.00 0.75
C MET A 65 -6.10 0.10 1.32
N LEU A 66 -7.20 -0.33 1.92
CA LEU A 66 -8.06 0.50 2.74
C LEU A 66 -7.98 -0.01 4.18
N ALA A 67 -7.48 0.82 5.09
CA ALA A 67 -7.40 0.49 6.51
C ALA A 67 -8.34 1.39 7.31
N ASP A 68 -9.26 0.78 8.05
CA ASP A 68 -10.02 1.47 9.09
C ASP A 68 -9.76 0.82 10.46
N ILE A 69 -10.32 1.37 11.53
CA ILE A 69 -10.09 0.88 12.90
C ILE A 69 -10.56 -0.58 13.12
N GLU A 70 -11.44 -1.10 12.27
CA GLU A 70 -11.98 -2.47 12.36
C GLU A 70 -11.23 -3.43 11.44
N LYS A 71 -11.00 -3.03 10.18
CA LYS A 71 -10.46 -3.90 9.14
C LYS A 71 -9.43 -3.25 8.23
N ILE A 72 -8.53 -4.09 7.72
CA ILE A 72 -7.62 -3.79 6.60
C ILE A 72 -8.11 -4.59 5.40
N SER A 73 -8.50 -3.90 4.32
CA SER A 73 -8.99 -4.50 3.08
C SER A 73 -7.97 -4.28 1.97
N ILE A 74 -7.51 -5.34 1.32
CA ILE A 74 -6.46 -5.29 0.29
C ILE A 74 -7.05 -5.70 -1.06
N PHE A 75 -6.82 -4.87 -2.06
CA PHE A 75 -7.26 -5.02 -3.44
C PHE A 75 -6.06 -5.28 -4.34
N LYS A 76 -6.28 -5.98 -5.44
CA LYS A 76 -5.25 -6.28 -6.42
C LYS A 76 -5.76 -5.98 -7.83
N TRP A 77 -4.99 -5.19 -8.56
CA TRP A 77 -5.30 -4.89 -9.94
C TRP A 77 -5.22 -6.14 -10.84
N GLY A 78 -6.07 -6.17 -11.87
CA GLY A 78 -6.03 -7.21 -12.92
C GLY A 78 -6.63 -8.55 -12.52
N THR A 79 -7.33 -8.63 -11.37
CA THR A 79 -8.17 -9.78 -11.02
C THR A 79 -9.58 -9.60 -11.60
N GLU A 80 -10.31 -10.71 -11.78
CA GLU A 80 -11.68 -10.72 -12.32
C GLU A 80 -12.64 -9.84 -11.49
N HIS A 81 -12.37 -9.71 -10.19
CA HIS A 81 -13.12 -8.91 -9.23
C HIS A 81 -12.21 -7.90 -8.50
N TRP A 82 -11.45 -7.08 -9.24
CA TRP A 82 -10.48 -6.13 -8.64
C TRP A 82 -11.14 -5.04 -7.76
N LEU A 83 -12.47 -4.88 -7.84
CA LEU A 83 -13.28 -4.04 -6.95
C LEU A 83 -13.63 -4.71 -5.62
N GLU A 84 -13.35 -6.00 -5.46
CA GLU A 84 -13.54 -6.75 -4.23
C GLU A 84 -12.17 -6.98 -3.55
N PRO A 85 -12.11 -6.90 -2.21
CA PRO A 85 -10.86 -7.16 -1.51
C PRO A 85 -10.48 -8.63 -1.63
N ILE A 86 -9.26 -8.89 -2.06
CA ILE A 86 -8.68 -10.23 -2.12
C ILE A 86 -8.20 -10.73 -0.74
N CYS A 87 -8.11 -9.82 0.23
CA CYS A 87 -7.76 -10.11 1.62
C CYS A 87 -8.43 -9.09 2.54
N VAL A 88 -9.00 -9.56 3.64
CA VAL A 88 -9.56 -8.73 4.71
C VAL A 88 -9.01 -9.23 6.04
N LEU A 89 -8.38 -8.33 6.80
CA LEU A 89 -7.72 -8.61 8.06
C LEU A 89 -8.34 -7.78 9.19
N THR A 90 -8.30 -8.26 10.42
CA THR A 90 -8.67 -7.45 11.59
C THR A 90 -7.55 -6.45 11.87
N THR A 91 -7.85 -5.14 11.86
CA THR A 91 -6.85 -4.10 12.12
C THR A 91 -6.21 -4.25 13.50
N ALA A 92 -7.03 -4.55 14.51
CA ALA A 92 -6.54 -4.76 15.86
C ALA A 92 -5.55 -5.93 15.96
N ASP A 93 -5.77 -7.04 15.24
CA ASP A 93 -4.85 -8.18 15.27
C ASP A 93 -3.54 -7.85 14.55
N ALA A 94 -3.57 -6.99 13.53
CA ALA A 94 -2.38 -6.52 12.84
C ALA A 94 -1.54 -5.60 13.73
N LEU A 95 -2.21 -4.70 14.47
CA LEU A 95 -1.55 -3.59 15.15
C LEU A 95 -1.28 -3.80 16.64
N SER A 96 -1.84 -4.84 17.28
CA SER A 96 -1.67 -5.08 18.72
C SER A 96 -0.22 -5.37 19.14
N ASN A 97 0.65 -5.78 18.21
CA ASN A 97 2.08 -5.96 18.49
C ASN A 97 2.82 -4.63 18.65
N TYR A 98 2.28 -3.54 18.11
CA TYR A 98 2.88 -2.20 18.15
C TYR A 98 2.15 -1.30 19.16
N GLU A 99 0.84 -1.51 19.34
CA GLU A 99 0.01 -0.86 20.34
C GLU A 99 -0.85 -1.91 21.07
N PRO A 100 -0.37 -2.49 22.19
CA PRO A 100 -1.09 -3.54 22.91
C PRO A 100 -2.50 -3.14 23.39
N GLU A 101 -2.76 -1.84 23.54
CA GLU A 101 -4.07 -1.32 23.92
C GLU A 101 -4.91 -0.84 22.74
N PHE A 102 -4.59 -1.25 21.49
CA PHE A 102 -5.25 -0.75 20.28
C PHE A 102 -6.78 -0.83 20.35
N ARG A 103 -7.31 -1.94 20.88
CA ARG A 103 -8.76 -2.15 21.05
C ARG A 103 -9.43 -1.27 22.11
N LYS A 104 -8.65 -0.72 23.04
CA LYS A 104 -9.15 -0.01 24.23
C LYS A 104 -8.89 1.50 24.15
N LYS A 105 -7.95 1.90 23.31
CA LYS A 105 -7.51 3.29 23.17
C LYS A 105 -8.23 3.95 22.00
N ARG A 106 -8.54 5.24 22.15
CA ARG A 106 -8.94 6.05 21.02
C ARG A 106 -7.72 6.29 20.13
N ILE A 107 -7.75 5.75 18.92
CA ILE A 107 -6.69 5.93 17.93
C ILE A 107 -7.03 7.17 17.08
N PHE A 108 -6.14 8.15 17.11
CA PHE A 108 -6.21 9.33 16.25
C PHE A 108 -5.50 9.05 14.93
N TYR A 109 -5.84 9.83 13.90
CA TYR A 109 -5.43 9.55 12.51
C TYR A 109 -3.91 9.46 12.34
N ASP A 110 -3.14 10.47 12.75
CA ASP A 110 -1.66 10.47 12.63
C ASP A 110 -1.02 9.26 13.34
N TYR A 111 -1.59 8.87 14.48
CA TYR A 111 -1.13 7.70 15.21
C TYR A 111 -1.46 6.41 14.47
N PHE A 112 -2.63 6.33 13.85
CA PHE A 112 -3.01 5.19 13.03
C PHE A 112 -2.10 5.05 11.81
N VAL A 113 -1.79 6.16 11.12
CA VAL A 113 -0.83 6.19 10.01
C VAL A 113 0.52 5.62 10.44
N SER A 114 1.04 6.09 11.59
CA SER A 114 2.33 5.61 12.13
C SER A 114 2.31 4.12 12.46
N LEU A 115 1.21 3.59 13.00
CA LEU A 115 1.09 2.15 13.30
C LEU A 115 1.01 1.31 12.03
N MET A 116 0.28 1.78 11.01
CA MET A 116 0.20 1.10 9.71
C MET A 116 1.57 1.08 9.02
N GLU A 117 2.30 2.19 9.03
CA GLU A 117 3.66 2.24 8.49
C GLU A 117 4.62 1.29 9.23
N ALA A 118 4.53 1.23 10.56
CA ALA A 118 5.35 0.31 11.35
C ALA A 118 5.08 -1.15 10.98
N TRP A 119 3.80 -1.53 10.81
CA TRP A 119 3.42 -2.86 10.37
C TRP A 119 3.89 -3.18 8.95
N LEU A 120 3.71 -2.27 7.99
CA LEU A 120 4.21 -2.42 6.62
C LEU A 120 5.74 -2.57 6.58
N SER A 121 6.44 -1.79 7.41
CA SER A 121 7.90 -1.87 7.54
C SER A 121 8.34 -3.20 8.15
N ASP A 122 7.61 -3.73 9.13
CA ASP A 122 7.92 -5.05 9.70
C ASP A 122 7.65 -6.18 8.70
N LEU A 123 6.63 -6.06 7.84
CA LEU A 123 6.44 -6.98 6.72
C LEU A 123 7.61 -6.93 5.73
N ALA A 124 8.16 -5.75 5.44
CA ALA A 124 9.25 -5.55 4.48
C ALA A 124 10.65 -5.97 4.99
N TYR A 125 10.89 -5.84 6.30
CA TYR A 125 12.23 -5.98 6.90
C TYR A 125 12.32 -6.99 8.05
N GLN A 126 11.20 -7.44 8.61
CA GLN A 126 11.14 -8.27 9.82
C GLN A 126 11.99 -7.69 10.97
N TRP A 127 11.98 -6.36 11.10
CA TRP A 127 12.88 -5.62 12.00
C TRP A 127 12.44 -5.72 13.47
N GLN A 128 11.14 -5.83 13.72
CA GLN A 128 10.54 -5.88 15.05
C GLN A 128 10.16 -7.30 15.43
N SER A 129 9.62 -8.08 14.49
CA SER A 129 9.26 -9.48 14.70
C SER A 129 9.81 -10.37 13.60
N SER A 130 10.36 -11.53 13.99
CA SER A 130 10.66 -12.61 13.03
C SER A 130 9.41 -13.12 12.30
N HIS A 131 8.23 -12.89 12.87
CA HIS A 131 6.92 -13.27 12.32
C HIS A 131 5.96 -12.08 12.55
N PRO A 132 5.96 -11.06 11.68
CA PRO A 132 5.01 -9.97 11.77
C PRO A 132 3.57 -10.50 11.64
N PRO A 133 2.57 -9.84 12.27
CA PRO A 133 1.18 -10.22 12.13
C PRO A 133 0.75 -10.33 10.67
N PHE A 134 0.03 -11.40 10.35
CA PHE A 134 -0.48 -11.73 9.02
C PHE A 134 0.56 -11.97 7.91
N LEU A 135 1.81 -12.29 8.26
CA LEU A 135 2.87 -12.57 7.28
C LEU A 135 2.44 -13.57 6.19
N GLU A 136 1.81 -14.69 6.57
CA GLU A 136 1.44 -15.75 5.64
C GLU A 136 0.26 -15.36 4.74
N GLU A 137 -0.72 -14.63 5.27
CA GLU A 137 -1.84 -14.08 4.51
C GLU A 137 -1.37 -13.07 3.46
N ILE A 138 -0.45 -12.17 3.84
CA ILE A 138 0.14 -11.17 2.94
C ILE A 138 1.03 -11.84 1.88
N LYS A 139 1.77 -12.88 2.25
CA LYS A 139 2.55 -13.70 1.32
C LYS A 139 1.65 -14.43 0.31
N LYS A 140 0.53 -15.01 0.77
CA LYS A 140 -0.40 -15.75 -0.09
C LYS A 140 -0.99 -14.90 -1.23
N ILE A 141 -1.18 -13.60 -1.00
CA ILE A 141 -1.70 -12.68 -2.04
C ILE A 141 -0.61 -12.11 -2.96
N GLY A 142 0.66 -12.37 -2.65
CA GLY A 142 1.84 -11.93 -3.40
C GLY A 142 2.27 -10.49 -3.12
N LEU A 143 1.80 -9.89 -2.01
CA LEU A 143 2.16 -8.53 -1.63
C LEU A 143 3.52 -8.50 -0.90
N LEU A 144 3.83 -9.54 -0.11
CA LEU A 144 5.07 -9.61 0.67
C LEU A 144 6.31 -9.48 -0.21
N GLU A 145 6.35 -10.18 -1.35
CA GLU A 145 7.47 -10.18 -2.30
C GLU A 145 7.66 -8.82 -2.99
N LYS A 146 6.64 -7.96 -2.99
CA LYS A 146 6.71 -6.60 -3.53
C LYS A 146 7.24 -5.60 -2.51
N LEU A 147 6.96 -5.83 -1.23
CA LEU A 147 7.42 -5.01 -0.11
C LEU A 147 8.85 -5.33 0.31
N ASP A 148 9.38 -6.50 -0.04
CA ASP A 148 10.72 -6.96 0.33
C ASP A 148 11.80 -5.90 0.06
N HIS A 149 12.46 -5.44 1.14
CA HIS A 149 13.44 -4.36 1.12
C HIS A 149 12.97 -3.05 0.46
N GLY A 150 11.67 -2.80 0.50
CA GLY A 150 11.01 -1.59 0.00
C GLY A 150 10.97 -0.45 1.02
N MET A 151 10.35 0.68 0.68
CA MET A 151 10.21 1.82 1.59
C MET A 151 8.79 2.39 1.55
N ASN A 152 8.40 3.08 2.63
CA ASN A 152 7.12 3.76 2.73
C ASN A 152 7.32 5.28 2.63
N GLU A 153 6.41 5.95 1.96
CA GLU A 153 6.29 7.41 1.91
C GLU A 153 4.90 7.80 2.43
N GLN A 154 4.83 8.74 3.37
CA GLN A 154 3.57 9.25 3.90
C GLN A 154 3.09 10.50 3.13
N GLU A 155 1.79 10.80 3.19
CA GLU A 155 1.17 12.03 2.66
C GLU A 155 1.58 12.33 1.21
N VAL A 156 1.33 11.38 0.31
CA VAL A 156 1.79 11.47 -1.08
C VAL A 156 0.65 11.96 -1.97
N ASP A 157 0.81 13.20 -2.48
CA ASP A 157 -0.14 13.84 -3.39
C ASP A 157 0.09 13.50 -4.88
N VAL A 158 1.31 13.06 -5.21
CA VAL A 158 1.71 12.73 -6.59
C VAL A 158 2.58 11.48 -6.60
N VAL A 159 2.16 10.49 -7.37
CA VAL A 159 2.98 9.30 -7.64
C VAL A 159 3.44 9.32 -9.08
N GLU A 160 4.76 9.28 -9.26
CA GLU A 160 5.38 9.08 -10.56
C GLU A 160 5.54 7.58 -10.82
N VAL A 161 5.03 7.16 -11.97
CA VAL A 161 5.03 5.79 -12.44
C VAL A 161 5.77 5.73 -13.77
N LYS A 162 6.80 4.90 -13.86
CA LYS A 162 7.49 4.66 -15.13
C LYS A 162 6.63 3.75 -16.00
N ILE A 163 6.27 4.21 -17.19
CA ILE A 163 5.58 3.42 -18.21
C ILE A 163 6.65 2.81 -19.12
N SER A 164 6.64 1.49 -19.22
CA SER A 164 7.46 0.70 -20.15
C SER A 164 6.71 0.31 -21.41
#